data_AF-A0A5K1DDS4-F1
#
_entry.id   AF-A0A5K1DDS4-F1
#
_cell.length_a   1.000
_cell.length_b   1.000
_cell.length_c   1.000
_cell.angle_alpha   90.00
_cell.angle_beta   90.00
_cell.angle_gamma   90.00
#
_symmetry.space_group_name_H-M   'P 1'
#
loop_
_entity.id
_entity.type
_entity.pdbx_description
1 polymer ?
#
loop_
_entity_poly.entity_id
_entity_poly.type
_entity_poly.pdbx_seq_one_letter_code
_entity_poly.pdbx_strand_id
1 'polypeptide(L)'
;MFVLLKGRTLEEAFIIGQEMATTVTAMNPYPVTLKMEKVYNPCFLLTKKRYVGYSYENPGQTKPTFDAKGIETVRRDTCPAVAKMLEQSLRTFFESQDISK
;
A
#
# COMPACT_ATOMS: atom_id res chain seq x y z
N MET A 1 7.76 4.26 6.62
CA MET A 1 6.81 4.95 7.53
C MET A 1 5.46 4.98 6.83
N PHE A 2 4.35 4.81 7.55
CA PHE A 2 3.00 4.88 6.97
C PHE A 2 2.35 6.17 7.47
N VAL A 3 1.94 7.03 6.54
CA VAL A 3 1.30 8.32 6.84
C VAL A 3 -0.09 8.30 6.20
N LEU A 4 -1.13 8.50 7.01
CA LEU A 4 -2.51 8.54 6.53
C LEU A 4 -2.86 9.96 6.08
N LEU A 5 -3.16 10.13 4.79
CA LEU A 5 -3.63 11.38 4.22
C LEU A 5 -5.16 11.33 4.03
N LYS A 6 -5.91 11.84 5.00
CA LYS A 6 -7.38 11.79 4.98
C LYS A 6 -7.94 12.71 3.88
N GLY A 7 -8.82 12.16 3.04
CA GLY A 7 -9.55 12.92 2.02
C GLY A 7 -8.70 13.42 0.85
N ARG A 8 -7.48 12.89 0.67
CA ARG A 8 -6.59 13.26 -0.42
C ARG A 8 -6.72 12.31 -1.60
N THR A 9 -6.54 12.84 -2.80
CA THR A 9 -6.47 12.01 -4.01
C THR A 9 -5.11 11.31 -4.10
N LEU A 10 -5.03 10.32 -4.99
CA LEU A 10 -3.79 9.58 -5.23
C LEU A 10 -2.67 10.50 -5.73
N GLU A 11 -2.99 11.43 -6.63
CA GLU A 11 -2.03 12.42 -7.15
C GLU A 11 -1.54 13.37 -6.06
N GLU A 12 -2.45 13.92 -5.26
CA GLU A 12 -2.10 14.77 -4.11
C GLU A 12 -1.21 14.04 -3.11
N ALA A 13 -1.49 12.75 -2.87
CA ALA A 13 -0.70 11.93 -1.94
C ALA A 13 0.75 11.76 -2.40
N PHE A 14 1.00 11.64 -3.71
CA PHE A 14 2.36 11.61 -4.25
C PHE A 14 3.09 12.96 -4.07
N ILE A 15 2.40 14.07 -4.33
CA ILE A 15 2.97 15.42 -4.18
C ILE A 15 3.37 15.64 -2.72
N ILE A 16 2.44 15.39 -1.79
CA ILE A 16 2.67 15.54 -0.35
C ILE A 16 3.78 14.58 0.13
N GLY A 17 3.77 13.33 -0.34
CA GLY A 17 4.80 12.35 0.02
C GLY A 17 6.20 12.78 -0.45
N GLN A 18 6.30 13.40 -1.62
CA GLN A 18 7.56 13.91 -2.14
C GLN A 18 8.05 15.13 -1.35
N GLU A 19 7.15 16.05 -0.99
CA GLU A 19 7.47 17.18 -0.11
C GLU A 19 7.99 16.71 1.24
N MET A 20 7.30 15.77 1.89
CA MET A 20 7.74 15.14 3.15
C MET A 20 9.12 14.51 3.02
N ALA A 21 9.37 13.76 1.93
CA ALA A 21 10.65 13.12 1.67
C ALA A 21 11.80 14.14 1.53
N THR A 22 11.57 15.23 0.80
CA THR A 22 12.55 16.30 0.61
C THR A 22 12.83 17.04 1.92
N THR A 23 11.79 17.43 2.66
CA THR A 23 11.93 18.14 3.95
C THR A 23 12.69 17.30 4.96
N VAL A 24 12.34 16.03 5.13
CA VAL A 24 13.04 15.14 6.08
C VAL A 24 14.48 14.88 5.63
N THR A 25 14.73 14.71 4.34
CA THR A 25 16.10 14.55 3.82
C THR A 25 16.97 15.78 4.15
N ALA A 26 16.46 16.99 3.96
CA ALA A 26 17.18 18.22 4.27
C ALA A 26 17.48 18.41 5.77
N MET A 27 16.68 17.79 6.65
CA MET A 27 16.90 17.82 8.10
C MET A 27 18.00 16.84 8.57
N ASN A 28 18.45 15.93 7.71
CA ASN A 28 19.42 14.90 8.07
C ASN A 28 20.78 15.15 7.39
N PRO A 29 21.89 14.73 8.02
CA PRO A 29 23.21 14.87 7.42
C PRO A 29 23.38 13.93 6.22
N TYR A 30 24.15 14.38 5.23
CA TYR A 30 24.58 13.52 4.13
C TYR A 30 25.30 12.27 4.67
N PRO A 31 25.01 11.03 4.19
CA PRO A 31 24.24 10.67 2.99
C PRO A 31 22.78 10.24 3.24
N VAL A 32 22.21 10.56 4.40
CA VAL A 32 20.88 10.07 4.78
C VAL A 32 19.80 10.72 3.90
N THR A 33 19.08 9.91 3.14
CA THR A 33 18.01 10.36 2.23
C THR A 33 16.74 9.57 2.48
N LEU A 34 15.61 10.26 2.64
CA LEU A 34 14.29 9.66 2.66
C LEU A 34 13.73 9.60 1.24
N LYS A 35 13.36 8.40 0.78
CA LYS A 35 12.73 8.19 -0.53
C LYS A 35 11.24 7.94 -0.37
N MET A 36 10.43 8.63 -1.17
CA MET A 36 9.04 8.23 -1.37
C MET A 36 8.98 7.08 -2.38
N GLU A 37 8.43 5.94 -1.96
CA GLU A 37 8.43 4.71 -2.77
C GLU A 37 7.08 4.41 -3.42
N LYS A 38 5.98 4.44 -2.63
CA LYS A 38 4.65 4.09 -3.12
C LYS A 38 3.53 4.65 -2.25
N VAL A 39 2.38 4.87 -2.86
CA VAL A 39 1.11 5.20 -2.21
C VAL A 39 0.22 3.95 -2.22
N TYR A 40 -0.46 3.68 -1.10
CA TYR A 40 -1.46 2.62 -1.04
C TYR A 40 -2.89 3.18 -1.08
N ASN A 41 -3.73 2.66 -1.97
CA ASN A 41 -5.15 3.01 -2.03
C ASN A 41 -5.99 1.97 -2.80
N PRO A 42 -6.86 1.17 -2.17
CA PRO A 42 -7.09 1.01 -0.73
C PRO A 42 -6.02 0.13 -0.03
N CYS A 43 -6.05 0.08 1.30
CA CYS A 43 -5.10 -0.69 2.12
C CYS A 43 -5.65 -1.11 3.49
N PHE A 44 -5.20 -2.28 3.95
CA PHE A 44 -5.45 -2.85 5.27
C PHE A 44 -4.15 -3.10 6.02
N LEU A 45 -4.11 -2.62 7.26
CA LEU A 45 -3.06 -2.91 8.22
C LEU A 45 -3.62 -3.85 9.28
N LEU A 46 -3.20 -5.11 9.29
CA LEU A 46 -3.73 -6.11 10.23
C LEU A 46 -2.93 -6.06 11.53
N THR A 47 -1.64 -6.41 11.46
CA THR A 47 -0.72 -6.42 12.61
C THR A 47 0.69 -6.10 12.14
N LYS A 48 1.66 -6.07 13.08
CA LYS A 48 3.07 -5.87 12.75
C LYS A 48 3.51 -6.87 11.67
N LYS A 49 4.09 -6.34 10.58
CA LYS A 49 4.54 -7.11 9.41
C LYS A 49 3.44 -7.86 8.66
N ARG A 50 2.15 -7.54 8.89
CA ARG A 50 0.99 -8.12 8.20
C ARG A 50 0.08 -7.02 7.65
N TYR A 51 0.18 -6.74 6.37
CA TYR A 51 -0.61 -5.71 5.68
C TYR A 51 -0.79 -6.04 4.20
N VAL A 52 -1.82 -5.47 3.58
CA VAL A 52 -2.14 -5.66 2.17
C VAL A 52 -2.78 -4.42 1.59
N GLY A 53 -2.46 -4.09 0.34
CA GLY A 53 -3.08 -2.96 -0.34
C GLY A 53 -2.78 -2.92 -1.82
N TYR A 54 -3.52 -2.08 -2.53
CA TYR A 54 -3.21 -1.68 -3.89
C TYR A 54 -2.15 -0.59 -3.86
N SER A 55 -0.95 -0.95 -4.30
CA SER A 55 0.20 -0.04 -4.33
C SER A 55 0.36 0.61 -5.70
N TYR A 56 0.62 1.91 -5.68
CA TYR A 56 0.96 2.73 -6.83
C TYR A 56 2.35 3.29 -6.59
N GLU A 57 3.25 3.10 -7.55
CA GLU A 57 4.63 3.58 -7.46
C GLU A 57 4.83 4.90 -8.19
N ASN A 58 3.98 5.18 -9.17
CA ASN A 58 4.02 6.41 -9.97
C ASN A 58 2.63 7.04 -10.08
N PRO A 59 2.51 8.38 -10.18
CA PRO A 59 1.22 9.06 -10.37
C PRO A 59 0.48 8.63 -11.64
N GLY A 60 1.20 8.34 -12.72
CA GLY A 60 0.62 7.89 -13.99
C GLY A 60 0.23 6.40 -14.03
N GLN A 61 0.41 5.66 -12.93
CA GLN A 61 0.08 4.24 -12.89
C GLN A 61 -1.43 4.06 -12.78
N THR A 62 -2.05 3.52 -13.84
CA THR A 62 -3.50 3.29 -13.88
C THR A 62 -3.90 1.99 -13.17
N LYS A 63 -3.13 0.92 -13.34
CA LYS A 63 -3.40 -0.38 -12.71
C LYS A 63 -2.60 -0.54 -11.43
N PRO A 64 -3.23 -0.75 -10.27
CA PRO A 64 -2.52 -1.01 -9.03
C PRO A 64 -1.82 -2.36 -9.04
N THR A 65 -0.74 -2.46 -8.25
CA THR A 65 -0.14 -3.74 -7.90
C THR A 65 -0.75 -4.23 -6.58
N PHE A 66 -1.22 -5.47 -6.54
CA PHE A 66 -1.64 -6.10 -5.29
C PHE A 66 -0.41 -6.47 -4.47
N ASP A 67 -0.15 -5.68 -3.43
CA ASP A 67 1.01 -5.88 -2.57
C ASP A 67 0.56 -6.41 -1.21
N ALA A 68 0.96 -7.65 -0.93
CA ALA A 68 0.63 -8.38 0.28
C ALA A 68 1.92 -8.71 1.05
N LYS A 69 1.99 -8.28 2.32
CA LYS A 69 3.14 -8.52 3.19
C LYS A 69 2.70 -9.34 4.38
N GLY A 70 3.23 -10.56 4.49
CA GLY A 70 3.08 -11.44 5.65
C GLY A 70 1.70 -12.04 5.89
N ILE A 71 0.70 -11.69 5.07
CA ILE A 71 -0.65 -12.27 5.10
C ILE A 71 -0.68 -13.62 4.37
N GLU A 72 -1.75 -14.38 4.60
CA GLU A 72 -1.91 -15.78 4.20
C GLU A 72 -1.84 -15.99 2.67
N THR A 73 -2.07 -14.94 1.87
CA THR A 73 -1.93 -15.00 0.40
C THR A 73 -0.50 -15.29 -0.08
N VAL A 74 0.52 -14.89 0.68
CA VAL A 74 1.95 -15.06 0.30
C VAL A 74 2.68 -16.11 1.14
N ARG A 75 2.00 -16.71 2.12
CA ARG A 75 2.61 -17.73 2.96
C ARG A 75 2.43 -19.13 2.35
N ARG A 76 3.39 -20.02 2.61
CA ARG A 76 3.43 -21.39 2.06
C ARG A 76 2.98 -22.45 3.06
N ASP A 77 2.65 -22.07 4.30
CA ASP A 77 2.23 -22.96 5.38
C ASP A 77 0.72 -23.23 5.41
N THR A 78 -0.04 -22.63 4.49
CA THR A 78 -1.50 -22.83 4.36
C THR A 78 -1.83 -23.50 3.02
N CYS A 79 -3.05 -24.04 2.90
CA CYS A 79 -3.46 -24.69 1.66
C CYS A 79 -3.66 -23.65 0.53
N PRO A 80 -3.38 -24.01 -0.74
CA PRO A 80 -3.51 -23.08 -1.86
C PRO A 80 -4.93 -22.49 -2.03
N ALA A 81 -5.95 -23.19 -1.57
CA ALA A 81 -7.33 -22.71 -1.59
C ALA A 81 -7.51 -21.46 -0.71
N VAL A 82 -6.93 -21.45 0.50
CA VAL A 82 -7.01 -20.30 1.41
C VAL A 82 -6.35 -19.07 0.80
N ALA A 83 -5.16 -19.22 0.21
CA ALA A 83 -4.46 -18.12 -0.44
C ALA A 83 -5.27 -17.53 -1.60
N LYS A 84 -5.82 -18.38 -2.48
CA LYS A 84 -6.62 -17.96 -3.63
C LYS A 84 -7.93 -17.28 -3.21
N MET A 85 -8.65 -17.88 -2.26
CA MET A 85 -9.91 -17.34 -1.76
C MET A 85 -9.69 -15.97 -1.10
N LEU A 86 -8.70 -15.86 -0.21
CA LEU A 86 -8.39 -14.61 0.46
C LEU A 86 -7.97 -13.51 -0.52
N GLU A 87 -7.11 -13.83 -1.50
CA GLU A 87 -6.72 -12.86 -2.52
C GLU A 87 -7.93 -12.37 -3.33
N GLN A 88 -8.80 -13.29 -3.76
CA GLN A 88 -9.98 -12.95 -4.55
C GLN A 88 -10.99 -12.11 -3.75
N SER A 89 -11.23 -12.45 -2.48
CA SER A 89 -12.07 -11.64 -1.58
C SER A 89 -11.50 -10.23 -1.39
N LEU A 90 -10.19 -10.11 -1.17
CA LEU A 90 -9.54 -8.80 -1.00
C LEU A 90 -9.61 -7.95 -2.27
N ARG A 91 -9.37 -8.54 -3.44
CA ARG A 91 -9.49 -7.84 -4.74
C ARG A 91 -10.92 -7.37 -4.99
N THR A 92 -11.89 -8.26 -4.75
CA THR A 92 -13.32 -7.94 -4.89
C THR A 92 -13.68 -6.75 -4.00
N PHE A 93 -13.28 -6.78 -2.73
CA PHE A 93 -13.52 -5.67 -1.81
C PHE A 93 -12.80 -4.37 -2.23
N PHE A 94 -11.55 -4.44 -2.68
CA PHE A 94 -10.81 -3.25 -3.11
C PHE A 94 -11.40 -2.57 -4.34
N GLU A 95 -12.06 -3.33 -5.21
CA GLU A 95 -12.69 -2.82 -6.43
C GLU A 95 -14.14 -2.38 -6.20
N SER A 96 -14.91 -3.15 -5.42
CA SER A 96 -16.34 -2.90 -5.21
C SER A 96 -16.65 -2.02 -4.01
N GLN A 97 -15.76 -2.01 -3.01
CA GLN A 97 -16.01 -1.47 -1.66
C GLN A 97 -17.31 -1.98 -1.00
N ASP A 98 -17.80 -3.15 -1.43
CA ASP A 98 -19.02 -3.79 -0.95
C ASP A 98 -18.68 -5.13 -0.29
N ILE A 99 -19.07 -5.28 0.98
CA ILE A 99 -18.85 -6.47 1.80
C ILE A 99 -19.86 -7.57 1.48
N SER A 100 -20.97 -7.22 0.84
CA SER A 100 -22.06 -8.15 0.55
C SER A 100 -21.77 -9.07 -0.65
N LYS A 101 -20.69 -8.80 -1.38
CA LYS A 101 -20.20 -9.55 -2.55
C LYS A 101 -19.10 -10.52 -2.16
#